data_AF-A0A7Y9DUV1-F1
#
_entry.id   AF-A0A7Y9DUV1-F1
#
_cell.length_a   1.000
_cell.length_b   1.000
_cell.length_c   1.000
_cell.angle_alpha   90.00
_cell.angle_beta   90.00
_cell.angle_gamma   90.00
#
_symmetry.space_group_name_H-M   'P 1'
#
loop_
_entity.id
_entity.type
_entity.pdbx_description
1 polymer ?
#
loop_
_entity_poly.entity_id
_entity_poly.type
_entity_poly.pdbx_seq_one_letter_code
_entity_poly.pdbx_strand_id
1 'polypeptide(L)'
;MTDELVLAFDADCHRCRAVAAEVRRRVGDAGLEVLPLRDYRVQQWRAEVYGADPPHAPTLLAVTVVDGVDQVRAWHGPAVVAGLLRTLGARRTAALAPVVGTLLRKPSPARGA
;
A
#
# COMPACT_ATOMS: atom_id res chain seq x y z
N MET A 1 1.09 17.94 0.36
CA MET A 1 2.29 17.11 0.58
C MET A 1 1.77 15.87 1.29
N THR A 2 2.05 14.67 0.81
CA THR A 2 1.65 13.46 1.55
C THR A 2 2.61 13.31 2.72
N ASP A 3 2.11 13.35 3.95
CA ASP A 3 2.94 13.20 5.14
C ASP A 3 3.40 11.76 5.31
N GLU A 4 2.54 10.81 4.93
CA GLU A 4 2.86 9.39 5.01
C GLU A 4 2.28 8.62 3.83
N LEU A 5 3.14 7.83 3.17
CA LEU A 5 2.74 6.93 2.10
C LEU A 5 3.02 5.50 2.55
N VAL A 6 2.01 4.65 2.53
CA VAL A 6 2.08 3.28 3.02
C VAL A 6 1.63 2.30 1.95
N LEU A 7 2.46 1.31 1.62
CA LEU A 7 2.07 0.15 0.84
C LEU A 7 1.70 -0.99 1.80
N ALA A 8 0.40 -1.19 1.99
CA ALA A 8 -0.15 -2.27 2.76
C ALA A 8 -0.15 -3.60 1.99
N PHE A 9 0.26 -4.70 2.63
CA PHE A 9 0.31 -6.03 2.04
C PHE A 9 -0.21 -7.12 2.99
N ASP A 10 -0.63 -8.26 2.46
CA ASP A 10 -0.99 -9.41 3.29
C ASP A 10 0.28 -10.06 3.86
N ALA A 11 0.52 -9.87 5.16
CA ALA A 11 1.69 -10.43 5.84
C ALA A 11 1.58 -11.91 6.14
N ASP A 12 0.42 -12.54 5.99
CA ASP A 12 0.31 -14.00 6.14
C ASP A 12 0.65 -14.72 4.83
N CYS A 13 0.55 -14.03 3.69
CA CYS A 13 1.02 -14.49 2.39
C CYS A 13 2.56 -14.50 2.30
N HIS A 14 3.20 -15.68 2.33
CA HIS A 14 4.66 -15.84 2.26
C HIS A 14 5.29 -15.12 1.06
N ARG A 15 4.65 -15.20 -0.11
CA ARG A 15 5.11 -14.50 -1.32
C ARG A 15 5.03 -12.99 -1.16
N CYS A 16 3.92 -12.50 -0.61
CA CYS A 16 3.67 -11.09 -0.40
C CYS A 16 4.69 -10.51 0.60
N ARG A 17 5.05 -11.25 1.66
CA ARG A 17 6.15 -10.90 2.58
C ARG A 17 7.49 -10.74 1.85
N ALA A 18 7.86 -11.70 1.00
CA ALA A 18 9.13 -11.65 0.26
C ALA A 18 9.20 -10.44 -0.68
N VAL A 19 8.10 -10.15 -1.38
CA VAL A 19 8.02 -9.00 -2.28
C VAL A 19 7.99 -7.68 -1.49
N ALA A 20 7.26 -7.61 -0.37
CA ALA A 20 7.26 -6.45 0.52
C ALA A 20 8.65 -6.13 1.08
N ALA A 21 9.44 -7.15 1.44
CA ALA A 21 10.82 -6.96 1.87
C ALA A 21 11.71 -6.38 0.74
N GLU A 22 11.50 -6.82 -0.50
CA GLU A 22 12.19 -6.25 -1.67
C GLU A 22 11.76 -4.80 -1.94
N VAL A 23 10.47 -4.48 -1.80
CA VAL A 23 9.99 -3.09 -1.90
C VAL A 23 10.69 -2.21 -0.87
N ARG A 24 10.73 -2.62 0.42
CA ARG A 24 11.43 -1.87 1.48
C ARG A 24 12.89 -1.59 1.12
N ARG A 25 13.61 -2.60 0.62
CA ARG A 25 15.01 -2.45 0.19
C ARG A 25 15.19 -1.45 -0.94
N ARG A 26 14.26 -1.40 -1.90
CA ARG A 26 14.37 -0.50 -3.07
C ARG A 26 13.94 0.93 -2.78
N VAL A 27 12.97 1.11 -1.89
CA VAL A 27 12.51 2.44 -1.47
C VAL A 27 13.58 3.10 -0.58
N GLY A 28 14.19 2.36 0.34
CA GLY A 28 15.05 2.98 1.37
C GLY A 28 14.28 4.06 2.13
N ASP A 29 14.89 5.23 2.29
CA ASP A 29 14.30 6.39 2.98
C ASP A 29 13.39 7.25 2.07
N ALA A 30 12.98 6.74 0.89
CA ALA A 30 12.24 7.52 -0.10
C ALA A 30 10.77 7.82 0.27
N GLY A 31 10.39 7.65 1.54
CA GLY A 31 9.09 8.04 2.07
C GLY A 31 7.94 7.09 1.71
N LEU A 32 8.22 5.83 1.37
CA LEU A 32 7.19 4.79 1.25
C LEU A 32 7.39 3.74 2.35
N GLU A 33 6.51 3.74 3.34
CA GLU A 33 6.46 2.70 4.34
C GLU A 33 5.75 1.46 3.79
N VAL A 34 6.06 0.29 4.34
CA VAL A 34 5.44 -0.97 3.94
C VAL A 34 4.93 -1.65 5.19
N LEU A 35 3.62 -1.75 5.35
CA LEU A 35 2.96 -2.24 6.57
C LEU A 35 2.04 -3.44 6.28
N PRO A 36 1.78 -4.32 7.26
CA PRO A 36 0.82 -5.40 7.09
C PRO A 36 -0.62 -4.88 7.01
N LEU A 37 -1.50 -5.54 6.25
CA LEU A 37 -2.94 -5.22 6.20
C LEU A 37 -3.65 -5.31 7.56
N ARG A 38 -3.05 -6.04 8.52
CA ARG A 38 -3.52 -6.21 9.89
C ARG A 38 -2.98 -5.16 10.87
N ASP A 39 -2.11 -4.26 10.40
CA ASP A 39 -1.68 -3.11 11.21
C ASP A 39 -2.91 -2.28 11.60
N TYR A 40 -2.96 -1.80 12.85
CA TYR A 40 -4.12 -1.08 13.35
C TYR A 40 -4.37 0.22 12.56
N ARG A 41 -3.31 0.96 12.18
CA ARG A 41 -3.39 2.21 11.41
C ARG A 41 -3.93 1.93 10.02
N VAL A 42 -3.39 0.89 9.38
CA VAL A 42 -3.82 0.43 8.05
C VAL A 42 -5.28 0.01 8.05
N GLN A 43 -5.75 -0.68 9.09
CA GLN A 43 -7.16 -1.06 9.20
C GLN A 43 -8.07 0.16 9.36
N GLN A 44 -7.69 1.14 10.19
CA GLN A 44 -8.47 2.37 10.34
C GLN A 44 -8.55 3.16 9.04
N TRP A 45 -7.41 3.44 8.41
CA TRP A 45 -7.36 4.15 7.13
C TRP A 45 -8.12 3.44 6.01
N ARG A 46 -8.08 2.09 5.97
CA ARG A 46 -8.87 1.32 4.99
C ARG A 46 -10.35 1.37 5.29
N ALA A 47 -10.75 1.36 6.56
CA ALA A 47 -12.15 1.49 6.95
C ALA A 47 -12.71 2.90 6.64
N GLU A 48 -11.90 3.94 6.80
CA GLU A 48 -12.27 5.32 6.43
C GLU A 48 -12.55 5.47 4.93
N VAL A 49 -11.74 4.83 4.07
CA VAL A 49 -11.86 4.98 2.61
C VAL A 49 -12.86 3.99 2.00
N TYR A 50 -12.89 2.74 2.47
CA TYR A 50 -13.70 1.67 1.86
C TYR A 50 -14.90 1.23 2.69
N GLY A 51 -15.06 1.72 3.92
CA GLY A 51 -16.11 1.29 4.84
C GLY A 51 -15.77 -0.02 5.55
N ALA A 52 -16.80 -0.69 6.08
CA ALA A 52 -16.65 -1.80 7.02
C ALA A 52 -16.03 -3.09 6.43
N ASP A 53 -16.04 -3.27 5.12
CA ASP A 53 -15.49 -4.46 4.44
C ASP A 53 -14.50 -4.06 3.33
N PRO A 54 -13.28 -3.63 3.69
CA PRO A 54 -12.30 -3.19 2.72
C PRO A 54 -11.75 -4.37 1.90
N PRO A 55 -11.61 -4.25 0.57
CA PRO A 55 -11.14 -5.34 -0.29
C PRO A 55 -9.83 -5.96 0.20
N HIS A 56 -9.79 -7.29 0.37
CA HIS A 56 -8.59 -8.01 0.80
C HIS A 56 -7.55 -8.10 -0.34
N ALA A 57 -6.86 -6.99 -0.57
CA ALA A 57 -5.84 -6.85 -1.59
C ALA A 57 -4.71 -5.91 -1.11
N PRO A 58 -3.50 -6.02 -1.70
CA PRO A 58 -2.47 -5.01 -1.50
C PRO A 58 -3.03 -3.61 -1.81
N THR A 59 -2.80 -2.68 -0.89
CA THR A 59 -3.40 -1.35 -0.90
C THR A 59 -2.32 -0.30 -0.68
N LEU A 60 -2.26 0.72 -1.52
CA LEU A 60 -1.48 1.92 -1.28
C LEU A 60 -2.35 2.94 -0.55
N LEU A 61 -1.85 3.50 0.54
CA LEU A 61 -2.48 4.52 1.34
C LEU A 61 -1.59 5.77 1.29
N ALA A 62 -2.19 6.91 0.97
CA ALA A 62 -1.56 8.22 1.12
C ALA A 62 -2.33 8.98 2.19
N VAL A 63 -1.65 9.30 3.27
CA VAL A 63 -2.19 10.01 4.43
C VAL A 63 -1.63 11.42 4.41
N THR A 64 -2.52 12.41 4.52
CA THR A 64 -2.16 13.83 4.60
C THR A 64 -2.87 14.41 5.80
N VAL A 65 -2.15 15.09 6.69
CA VAL A 65 -2.74 15.74 7.85
C VAL A 65 -3.16 17.14 7.44
N VAL A 66 -4.46 17.42 7.52
CA VAL A 66 -5.02 18.76 7.24
C VAL A 66 -5.78 19.20 8.48
N ASP A 67 -5.36 20.32 9.07
CA ASP A 67 -5.95 20.89 10.29
C ASP A 67 -6.05 19.88 11.46
N GLY A 68 -5.05 18.99 11.57
CA GLY A 68 -5.00 17.95 12.60
C GLY A 68 -5.87 16.72 12.32
N VAL A 69 -6.45 16.61 11.13
CA VAL A 69 -7.29 15.47 10.71
C VAL A 69 -6.60 14.70 9.58
N ASP A 70 -6.56 13.37 9.70
CA ASP A 70 -6.04 12.49 8.65
C ASP A 70 -6.99 12.48 7.44
N GLN A 71 -6.45 12.85 6.28
CA GLN A 71 -7.10 12.70 4.98
C GLN A 71 -6.45 11.53 4.25
N VAL A 72 -7.18 10.43 4.14
CA VAL A 72 -6.67 9.18 3.56
C VAL A 72 -7.15 9.02 2.12
N ARG A 73 -6.21 8.71 1.23
CA ARG A 73 -6.50 8.21 -0.12
C ARG A 73 -5.97 6.80 -0.25
N ALA A 74 -6.80 5.90 -0.77
CA ALA A 74 -6.45 4.50 -0.92
C ALA A 74 -6.60 4.03 -2.37
N TRP A 75 -5.62 3.25 -2.84
CA TRP A 75 -5.66 2.56 -4.13
C TRP A 75 -5.38 1.08 -3.90
N HIS A 76 -6.19 0.19 -4.46
CA HIS A 76 -5.97 -1.26 -4.37
C HIS A 76 -5.79 -1.88 -5.76
N GLY A 77 -5.16 -3.06 -5.81
CA GLY A 77 -4.99 -3.80 -7.07
C GLY A 77 -4.19 -3.00 -8.13
N PRO A 78 -4.55 -3.06 -9.43
CA PRO A 78 -3.83 -2.34 -10.49
C PRO A 78 -3.72 -0.82 -10.27
N ALA A 79 -4.66 -0.22 -9.53
CA ALA A 79 -4.65 1.21 -9.23
C ALA A 79 -3.49 1.62 -8.30
N VAL A 80 -2.88 0.68 -7.57
CA VAL A 80 -1.68 0.93 -6.74
C VAL A 80 -0.55 1.55 -7.57
N VAL A 81 -0.32 1.07 -8.80
CA VAL A 81 0.73 1.62 -9.67
C VAL A 81 0.42 3.07 -10.05
N ALA A 82 -0.85 3.38 -10.31
CA ALA A 82 -1.29 4.73 -10.61
C ALA A 82 -1.19 5.67 -9.40
N GLY A 83 -1.43 5.14 -8.20
CA GLY A 83 -1.21 5.87 -6.94
C GLY A 83 0.26 6.19 -6.73
N LEU A 84 1.15 5.20 -6.86
CA LEU A 84 2.61 5.39 -6.76
C LEU A 84 3.12 6.41 -7.77
N LEU A 85 2.64 6.35 -9.01
CA LEU A 85 3.01 7.30 -10.06
C LEU A 85 2.64 8.74 -9.67
N ARG A 86 1.48 8.93 -9.04
CA ARG A 86 1.01 10.25 -8.58
C ARG A 86 1.72 10.75 -7.33
N THR A 87 2.15 9.87 -6.43
CA THR A 87 2.75 10.27 -5.14
C THR A 87 4.27 10.30 -5.16
N LEU A 88 4.92 9.26 -5.67
CA LEU A 88 6.39 9.14 -5.73
C LEU A 88 6.98 9.66 -7.06
N GLY A 89 6.14 9.87 -8.07
CA GLY A 89 6.56 10.27 -9.41
C GLY A 89 7.09 9.11 -10.27
N ALA A 90 7.33 9.41 -11.55
CA ALA A 90 7.63 8.40 -12.58
C ALA A 90 8.93 7.63 -12.32
N ARG A 91 10.01 8.32 -11.95
CA ARG A 91 11.34 7.72 -11.79
C ARG A 91 11.37 6.65 -10.70
N ARG A 92 10.80 6.96 -9.53
CA ARG A 92 10.74 6.04 -8.38
C ARG A 92 9.75 4.91 -8.62
N THR A 93 8.60 5.23 -9.21
CA THR A 93 7.61 4.21 -9.59
C THR A 93 8.19 3.20 -10.57
N ALA A 94 8.98 3.62 -11.56
CA ALA A 94 9.63 2.70 -12.51
C ALA A 94 10.56 1.69 -11.82
N ALA A 95 11.29 2.09 -10.78
CA ALA A 95 12.16 1.20 -10.00
C ALA A 95 11.37 0.15 -9.18
N LEU A 96 10.16 0.51 -8.73
CA LEU A 96 9.29 -0.33 -7.91
C LEU A 96 8.31 -1.16 -8.74
N ALA A 97 7.95 -0.71 -9.95
CA ALA A 97 6.96 -1.32 -10.83
C ALA A 97 7.11 -2.85 -11.03
N PRO A 98 8.30 -3.42 -11.30
CA PRO A 98 8.41 -4.87 -11.48
C PRO A 98 8.14 -5.66 -10.19
N VAL A 99 8.52 -5.11 -9.03
CA VAL A 99 8.34 -5.74 -7.72
C VAL A 99 6.88 -5.60 -7.27
N VAL A 100 6.34 -4.39 -7.33
CA VAL A 100 4.92 -4.12 -7.02
C VAL A 100 4.00 -4.88 -7.97
N GLY A 101 4.33 -4.96 -9.27
CA GLY A 101 3.56 -5.76 -10.22
C GLY A 101 3.47 -7.24 -9.83
N THR A 102 4.48 -7.78 -9.13
CA THR A 102 4.45 -9.16 -8.61
C THR A 102 3.48 -9.30 -7.43
N LEU A 103 3.36 -8.28 -6.57
CA LEU A 103 2.34 -8.22 -5.51
C LEU A 103 0.92 -8.17 -6.10
N LEU A 104 0.73 -7.40 -7.17
CA LEU A 104 -0.60 -7.14 -7.74
C LEU A 104 -1.14 -8.28 -8.60
N ARG A 105 -0.27 -9.05 -9.27
CA ARG A 105 -0.70 -10.15 -10.17
C ARG A 105 -1.26 -11.36 -9.44
N LYS A 106 -0.86 -11.57 -8.19
CA LYS A 106 -1.31 -12.72 -7.37
C LYS A 106 -1.62 -12.21 -5.97
N PRO A 107 -2.78 -11.54 -5.78
CA PRO A 107 -3.26 -11.25 -4.45
C PRO A 107 -3.38 -12.56 -3.67
N SER A 108 -3.08 -12.52 -2.38
CA SER A 108 -3.37 -13.63 -1.48
C SER A 108 -4.85 -14.00 -1.63
N PRO A 109 -5.22 -15.29 -1.72
CA PRO A 109 -6.63 -15.66 -1.69
C PRO A 109 -7.25 -15.02 -0.45
N ALA A 110 -8.38 -14.32 -0.64
CA ALA A 110 -9.14 -13.83 0.49
C ALA A 110 -9.36 -15.02 1.42
N ARG A 111 -8.80 -14.96 2.64
CA ARG A 111 -9.16 -15.98 3.63
C ARG A 111 -10.62 -15.69 3.95
N GLY A 112 -11.48 -16.56 3.43
CA GLY A 112 -12.91 -16.53 3.67
C GLY A 112 -13.17 -16.41 5.17
N ALA A 113 -14.14 -15.56 5.47
CA ALA A 113 -14.83 -15.53 6.75
C ALA A 113 -15.37 -16.93 7.12
#